data_AF-A0A949HSH2-F1
#
_entry.id   AF-A0A949HSH2-F1
#
_cell.length_a   1.000
_cell.length_b   1.000
_cell.length_c   1.000
_cell.angle_alpha   90.00
_cell.angle_beta   90.00
_cell.angle_gamma   90.00
#
_symmetry.space_group_name_H-M   'P 1'
#
loop_
_entity.id
_entity.type
_entity.pdbx_description
1 polymer ?
#
loop_
_entity_poly.entity_id
_entity_poly.type
_entity_poly.pdbx_seq_one_letter_code
_entity_poly.pdbx_strand_id
1 'polypeptide(L)'
;MKTTAWSSMMVVGLSALLTAPVYRAWAEDAPAATAKADKTWTGTIESVNPQDRTLKVKGLLWSRRFNLGGSCAYMLLDKSQGAIGDLRPGEKVMVSYQVANGVRVADQVRQEPMSCTGRVKNMDPTAHTLTLQSDLVDRKFQVADDCRVVLRGGKSGSWADVQPGEEVTVTYETPRGTMTAREIAQTSTQFTGELTAIDLDRRTLKARGTFSTRKFMVGDDCAIVINGKSGGTLSDLQPGRDFTFNYDEVNGVDIVNRIASASAQQAETTASLSPP
;
A
#
# COMPACT_ATOMS: atom_id res chain seq x y z
N MET A 1 -20.99 13.68 -32.39
CA MET A 1 -19.86 14.61 -32.16
C MET A 1 -18.68 14.14 -33.00
N LYS A 2 -18.04 15.06 -33.72
CA LYS A 2 -17.03 14.80 -34.76
C LYS A 2 -15.67 14.48 -34.14
N THR A 3 -14.98 13.56 -34.80
CA THR A 3 -13.63 13.03 -34.53
C THR A 3 -12.51 14.00 -34.90
N THR A 4 -11.42 14.00 -34.12
CA THR A 4 -10.11 14.48 -34.61
C THR A 4 -9.00 13.56 -34.08
N ALA A 5 -8.44 12.76 -34.97
CA ALA A 5 -7.25 11.97 -34.74
C ALA A 5 -6.02 12.78 -35.20
N TRP A 6 -4.98 12.83 -34.36
CA TRP A 6 -3.72 13.49 -34.67
C TRP A 6 -2.67 12.43 -34.96
N SER A 7 -2.12 12.45 -36.18
CA SER A 7 -1.01 11.61 -36.62
C SER A 7 0.27 12.44 -36.59
N SER A 8 1.30 11.97 -35.90
CA SER A 8 2.65 12.54 -35.94
C SER A 8 3.60 11.57 -36.63
N MET A 9 4.14 12.01 -37.77
CA MET A 9 5.22 11.36 -38.51
C MET A 9 6.54 11.47 -37.77
N MET A 10 7.30 10.37 -37.65
CA MET A 10 8.70 10.39 -37.24
C MET A 10 9.61 10.24 -38.48
N VAL A 11 10.56 11.16 -38.58
CA VAL A 11 11.60 11.25 -39.61
C VAL A 11 12.67 10.18 -39.36
N VAL A 12 12.98 9.39 -40.39
CA VAL A 12 14.10 8.43 -40.39
C VAL A 12 15.35 9.14 -40.89
N GLY A 13 16.32 9.38 -39.99
CA GLY A 13 17.65 9.88 -40.33
C GLY A 13 18.60 8.72 -40.62
N LEU A 14 19.03 8.58 -41.87
CA LEU A 14 20.03 7.62 -42.33
C LEU A 14 21.43 8.18 -42.05
N SER A 15 22.18 7.59 -41.12
CA SER A 15 23.60 7.92 -40.91
C SER A 15 24.47 6.77 -41.39
N ALA A 16 25.24 7.02 -42.46
CA ALA A 16 26.25 6.11 -42.97
C ALA A 16 27.55 6.28 -42.16
N LEU A 17 27.98 5.22 -41.46
CA LEU A 17 29.25 5.15 -40.76
C LEU A 17 30.24 4.29 -41.56
N LEU A 18 31.42 4.85 -41.81
CA LEU A 18 32.56 4.21 -42.46
C LEU A 18 33.20 3.20 -41.50
N THR A 19 33.40 1.96 -41.96
CA THR A 19 34.11 0.90 -41.22
C THR A 19 35.54 0.75 -41.74
N ALA A 20 36.51 0.75 -40.82
CA ALA A 20 37.89 0.33 -41.07
C ALA A 20 38.08 -1.11 -40.53
N PRO A 21 38.77 -2.01 -41.26
CA PRO A 21 38.99 -3.38 -40.79
C PRO A 21 40.17 -3.42 -39.82
N VAL A 22 39.90 -3.76 -38.56
CA VAL A 22 40.92 -4.14 -37.58
C VAL A 22 40.92 -5.67 -37.51
N TYR A 23 42.02 -6.29 -37.92
CA TYR A 23 42.27 -7.72 -37.79
C TYR A 23 42.33 -8.08 -36.30
N ARG A 24 41.31 -8.80 -35.80
CA ARG A 24 41.35 -9.45 -34.48
C ARG A 24 41.94 -10.84 -34.64
N ALA A 25 42.98 -11.12 -33.84
CA ALA A 25 43.50 -12.46 -33.62
C ALA A 25 42.39 -13.35 -33.04
N TRP A 26 42.22 -14.54 -33.62
CA TRP A 26 41.26 -15.54 -33.19
C TRP A 26 41.81 -16.22 -31.93
N ALA A 27 41.32 -15.82 -30.76
CA ALA A 27 41.29 -16.71 -29.61
C ALA A 27 40.11 -17.66 -29.83
N GLU A 28 40.32 -18.97 -29.68
CA GLU A 28 39.26 -19.97 -29.76
C GLU A 28 38.11 -19.59 -28.80
N ASP A 29 36.99 -19.17 -29.38
CA ASP A 29 35.74 -18.89 -28.68
C ASP A 29 35.29 -20.17 -27.97
N ALA A 30 35.59 -20.25 -26.67
CA ALA A 30 34.88 -21.18 -25.79
C ALA A 30 33.38 -20.89 -25.99
N PRO A 31 32.55 -21.91 -26.29
CA PRO A 31 31.16 -21.69 -26.64
C PRO A 31 30.49 -20.89 -25.54
N ALA A 32 30.05 -19.67 -25.87
CA ALA A 32 29.33 -18.80 -24.95
C ALA A 32 28.16 -19.61 -24.40
N ALA A 33 28.27 -20.00 -23.13
CA ALA A 33 27.24 -20.77 -22.44
C ALA A 33 25.94 -19.99 -22.61
N THR A 34 24.99 -20.58 -23.34
CA THR A 34 23.70 -19.96 -23.62
C THR A 34 23.04 -19.72 -22.26
N ALA A 35 23.00 -18.45 -21.85
CA ALA A 35 22.43 -18.06 -20.56
C ALA A 35 20.99 -18.58 -20.53
N LYS A 36 20.71 -19.53 -19.64
CA LYS A 36 19.37 -20.07 -19.48
C LYS A 36 18.46 -18.96 -18.98
N ALA A 37 17.23 -18.92 -19.49
CA ALA A 37 16.23 -17.94 -19.06
C ALA A 37 16.08 -17.95 -17.53
N ASP A 38 16.25 -16.78 -16.92
CA ASP A 38 16.07 -16.58 -15.49
C ASP A 38 14.60 -16.85 -15.13
N LYS A 39 14.39 -17.61 -14.06
CA LYS A 39 13.07 -17.91 -13.52
C LYS A 39 12.85 -17.07 -12.27
N THR A 40 11.62 -16.66 -12.01
CA THR A 40 11.27 -15.91 -10.80
C THR A 40 10.35 -16.72 -9.89
N TRP A 41 10.43 -16.45 -8.59
CA TRP A 41 9.56 -17.03 -7.57
C TRP A 41 9.25 -16.01 -6.48
N THR A 42 7.97 -15.69 -6.31
CA THR A 42 7.52 -14.77 -5.25
C THR A 42 6.88 -15.54 -4.10
N GLY A 43 7.19 -15.15 -2.88
CA GLY A 43 6.57 -15.70 -1.68
C GLY A 43 7.13 -15.08 -0.41
N THR A 44 6.85 -15.72 0.72
CA THR A 44 7.33 -15.28 2.04
C THR A 44 8.48 -16.16 2.49
N ILE A 45 9.54 -15.56 3.03
CA ILE A 45 10.67 -16.31 3.59
C ILE A 45 10.16 -17.16 4.76
N GLU A 46 10.38 -18.47 4.66
CA GLU A 46 10.08 -19.44 5.72
C GLU A 46 11.31 -19.66 6.60
N SER A 47 12.49 -19.77 5.98
CA SER A 47 13.77 -19.88 6.69
C SER A 47 14.95 -19.43 5.82
N VAL A 48 16.01 -18.97 6.47
CA VAL A 48 17.31 -18.61 5.86
C VAL A 48 18.39 -19.32 6.65
N ASN A 49 19.29 -20.02 5.97
CA ASN A 49 20.51 -20.56 6.58
C ASN A 49 21.73 -19.88 5.91
N PRO A 50 22.36 -18.90 6.57
CA PRO A 50 23.55 -18.23 6.04
C PRO A 50 24.76 -19.13 5.85
N GLN A 51 24.94 -20.14 6.71
CA GLN A 51 26.07 -21.07 6.66
C GLN A 51 25.96 -21.99 5.44
N ASP A 52 24.78 -22.57 5.23
CA ASP A 52 24.50 -23.43 4.07
C ASP A 52 24.22 -22.63 2.79
N ARG A 53 24.12 -21.29 2.90
CA ARG A 53 23.63 -20.39 1.84
C ARG A 53 22.33 -20.89 1.23
N THR A 54 21.36 -21.26 2.07
CA THR A 54 20.05 -21.73 1.58
C THR A 54 18.91 -20.86 2.05
N LEU A 55 17.93 -20.68 1.16
CA LEU A 55 16.73 -19.88 1.37
C LEU A 55 15.50 -20.76 1.08
N LYS A 56 14.56 -20.83 2.02
CA LYS A 56 13.27 -21.48 1.82
C LYS A 56 12.18 -20.41 1.73
N VAL A 57 11.47 -20.35 0.61
CA VAL A 57 10.39 -19.39 0.36
C VAL A 57 9.07 -20.12 0.19
N LYS A 58 8.09 -19.78 1.03
CA LYS A 58 6.72 -20.27 0.99
C LYS A 58 5.91 -19.47 -0.04
N GLY A 59 5.46 -20.14 -1.10
CA GLY A 59 4.45 -19.58 -2.02
C GLY A 59 3.04 -19.82 -1.50
N LEU A 60 2.05 -19.64 -2.38
CA LEU A 60 0.63 -19.80 -2.02
C LEU A 60 0.28 -21.23 -1.57
N LEU A 61 0.78 -22.25 -2.27
CA LEU A 61 0.42 -23.65 -2.05
C LEU A 61 1.59 -24.56 -1.61
N TRP A 62 2.84 -24.17 -1.88
CA TRP A 62 4.02 -24.96 -1.54
C TRP A 62 5.24 -24.08 -1.27
N SER A 63 6.23 -24.64 -0.56
CA SER A 63 7.52 -23.99 -0.33
C SER A 63 8.58 -24.46 -1.34
N ARG A 64 9.52 -23.58 -1.68
CA ARG A 64 10.70 -23.91 -2.51
C ARG A 64 11.98 -23.58 -1.76
N ARG A 65 12.97 -24.46 -1.91
CA ARG A 65 14.34 -24.23 -1.44
C ARG A 65 15.21 -23.76 -2.60
N PHE A 66 16.05 -22.77 -2.31
CA PHE A 66 17.03 -22.17 -3.21
C PHE A 66 18.40 -22.21 -2.56
N ASN A 67 19.43 -22.50 -3.36
CA ASN A 67 20.82 -22.28 -2.99
C ASN A 67 21.20 -20.88 -3.44
N LEU A 68 21.78 -20.07 -2.55
CA LEU A 68 22.13 -18.67 -2.82
C LEU A 68 23.53 -18.65 -3.44
N GLY A 69 23.61 -18.32 -4.73
CA GLY A 69 24.87 -18.26 -5.48
C GLY A 69 25.90 -17.35 -4.82
N GLY A 70 27.19 -17.61 -5.07
CA GLY A 70 28.30 -16.81 -4.50
C GLY A 70 28.14 -15.31 -4.72
N SER A 71 27.65 -14.94 -5.90
CA SER A 71 27.37 -13.58 -6.36
C SER A 71 25.90 -13.17 -6.25
N CYS A 72 25.12 -13.82 -5.39
CA CYS A 72 23.70 -13.50 -5.26
C CYS A 72 23.51 -12.05 -4.76
N ALA A 73 22.73 -11.26 -5.49
CA ALA A 73 22.41 -9.88 -5.15
C ALA A 73 21.19 -9.84 -4.21
N TYR A 74 21.26 -9.01 -3.16
CA TYR A 74 20.16 -8.81 -2.23
C TYR A 74 19.68 -7.35 -2.33
N MET A 75 18.41 -7.16 -2.70
CA MET A 75 17.79 -5.84 -2.78
C MET A 75 16.71 -5.75 -1.71
N LEU A 76 16.90 -4.90 -0.70
CA LEU A 76 15.96 -4.73 0.40
C LEU A 76 15.13 -3.45 0.22
N LEU A 77 14.09 -3.28 1.02
CA LEU A 77 13.25 -2.08 0.95
C LEU A 77 13.93 -0.85 1.55
N ASP A 78 14.69 -1.04 2.62
CA ASP A 78 15.41 0.01 3.35
C ASP A 78 16.78 0.33 2.73
N LYS A 79 17.35 -0.60 1.94
CA LYS A 79 18.63 -0.42 1.24
C LYS A 79 18.68 -1.13 -0.10
N SER A 80 19.28 -0.46 -1.09
CA SER A 80 19.42 -0.98 -2.46
C SER A 80 20.33 -2.21 -2.56
N GLN A 81 21.22 -2.41 -1.59
CA GLN A 81 22.11 -3.58 -1.48
C GLN A 81 22.16 -4.10 -0.04
N GLY A 82 21.88 -5.38 0.13
CA GLY A 82 21.95 -6.09 1.41
C GLY A 82 22.87 -7.31 1.37
N ALA A 83 22.80 -8.10 2.44
CA ALA A 83 23.46 -9.39 2.60
C ALA A 83 22.45 -10.47 3.00
N ILE A 84 22.86 -11.73 2.86
CA ILE A 84 22.06 -12.90 3.29
C ILE A 84 21.59 -12.82 4.75
N GLY A 85 22.41 -12.23 5.63
CA GLY A 85 22.08 -12.07 7.05
C GLY A 85 21.02 -11.02 7.34
N ASP A 86 20.68 -10.19 6.35
CA ASP A 86 19.60 -9.21 6.48
C ASP A 86 18.22 -9.83 6.23
N LEU A 87 18.15 -10.94 5.48
CA LEU A 87 16.91 -11.64 5.15
C LEU A 87 16.33 -12.32 6.40
N ARG A 88 15.01 -12.17 6.61
CA ARG A 88 14.33 -12.70 7.80
C ARG A 88 13.08 -13.50 7.46
N PRO A 89 12.76 -14.54 8.25
CA PRO A 89 11.47 -15.21 8.15
C PRO A 89 10.30 -14.22 8.26
N GLY A 90 9.28 -14.40 7.43
CA GLY A 90 8.10 -13.53 7.37
C GLY A 90 8.17 -12.44 6.29
N GLU A 91 9.35 -12.12 5.75
CA GLU A 91 9.50 -11.11 4.70
C GLU A 91 9.01 -11.63 3.34
N LYS A 92 8.31 -10.79 2.59
CA LYS A 92 7.93 -11.10 1.22
C LYS A 92 9.12 -10.81 0.30
N VAL A 93 9.46 -11.77 -0.56
CA VAL A 93 10.56 -11.67 -1.52
C VAL A 93 10.16 -12.21 -2.88
N MET A 94 10.79 -11.67 -3.91
CA MET A 94 10.92 -12.23 -5.24
C MET A 94 12.34 -12.76 -5.42
N VAL A 95 12.47 -14.03 -5.77
CA VAL A 95 13.75 -14.71 -6.01
C VAL A 95 13.92 -14.95 -7.51
N SER A 96 14.95 -14.37 -8.11
CA SER A 96 15.43 -14.74 -9.45
C SER A 96 16.40 -15.91 -9.30
N TYR A 97 16.22 -16.94 -10.13
CA TYR A 97 17.01 -18.16 -10.04
C TYR A 97 17.13 -18.92 -11.36
N GLN A 98 18.16 -19.76 -11.42
CA GLN A 98 18.39 -20.73 -12.48
C GLN A 98 18.33 -22.17 -11.94
N VAL A 99 18.17 -23.14 -12.84
CA VAL A 99 18.25 -24.56 -12.50
C VAL A 99 19.51 -25.16 -13.10
N ALA A 100 20.50 -25.44 -12.25
CA ALA A 100 21.76 -26.08 -12.61
C ALA A 100 21.81 -27.47 -11.98
N ASN A 101 21.90 -28.52 -12.82
CA ASN A 101 21.96 -29.93 -12.35
C ASN A 101 20.82 -30.30 -11.38
N GLY A 102 19.61 -29.83 -11.65
CA GLY A 102 18.42 -30.08 -10.80
C GLY A 102 18.34 -29.20 -9.54
N VAL A 103 19.37 -28.40 -9.24
CA VAL A 103 19.42 -27.49 -8.10
C VAL A 103 18.97 -26.10 -8.51
N ARG A 104 18.11 -25.46 -7.70
CA ARG A 104 17.69 -24.07 -7.89
C ARG A 104 18.74 -23.15 -7.27
N VAL A 105 19.46 -22.41 -8.10
CA VAL A 105 20.49 -21.47 -7.66
C VAL A 105 19.97 -20.06 -7.88
N ALA A 106 19.78 -19.30 -6.80
CA ALA A 106 19.34 -17.93 -6.86
C ALA A 106 20.52 -16.99 -7.16
N ASP A 107 20.31 -16.11 -8.12
CA ASP A 107 21.19 -15.01 -8.50
C ASP A 107 20.75 -13.69 -7.89
N GLN A 108 19.46 -13.53 -7.54
CA GLN A 108 18.93 -12.33 -6.91
C GLN A 108 17.79 -12.65 -5.94
N VAL A 109 17.79 -11.95 -4.80
CA VAL A 109 16.67 -11.92 -3.86
C VAL A 109 16.27 -10.47 -3.65
N ARG A 110 15.04 -10.12 -4.04
CA ARG A 110 14.48 -8.78 -3.88
C ARG A 110 13.33 -8.82 -2.89
N GLN A 111 13.43 -8.03 -1.82
CA GLN A 111 12.33 -7.81 -0.89
C GLN A 111 11.20 -7.03 -1.59
N GLU A 112 9.97 -7.47 -1.36
CA GLU A 112 8.78 -6.79 -1.83
C GLU A 112 8.00 -6.23 -0.64
N PRO A 113 7.40 -5.03 -0.79
CA PRO A 113 6.50 -4.53 0.23
C PRO A 113 5.26 -5.42 0.30
N MET A 114 4.74 -5.61 1.51
CA MET A 114 3.42 -6.21 1.72
C MET A 114 2.39 -5.10 1.85
N SER A 115 1.15 -5.38 1.49
CA SER A 115 0.05 -4.45 1.68
C SER A 115 -1.16 -5.13 2.30
N CYS A 116 -1.95 -4.36 3.04
CA CYS A 116 -3.21 -4.79 3.62
C CYS A 116 -4.19 -3.62 3.58
N THR A 117 -5.36 -3.86 3.02
CA THR A 117 -6.45 -2.88 2.96
C THR A 117 -7.50 -3.25 4.01
N GLY A 118 -8.07 -2.23 4.64
CA GLY A 118 -9.12 -2.43 5.65
C GLY A 118 -9.55 -1.11 6.28
N ARG A 119 -10.42 -1.22 7.28
CA ARG A 119 -10.93 -0.06 8.04
C ARG A 119 -10.11 0.17 9.30
N VAL A 120 -9.80 1.42 9.59
CA VAL A 120 -9.12 1.81 10.83
C VAL A 120 -10.06 1.56 11.99
N LYS A 121 -9.74 0.61 12.85
CA LYS A 121 -10.53 0.30 14.05
C LYS A 121 -10.09 1.12 15.25
N ASN A 122 -8.78 1.21 15.45
CA ASN A 122 -8.19 1.96 16.54
C ASN A 122 -6.80 2.49 16.16
N MET A 123 -6.44 3.63 16.72
CA MET A 123 -5.12 4.24 16.61
C MET A 123 -4.66 4.67 17.99
N ASP A 124 -3.49 4.20 18.40
CA ASP A 124 -2.85 4.61 19.65
C ASP A 124 -1.58 5.40 19.30
N PRO A 125 -1.62 6.75 19.38
CA PRO A 125 -0.46 7.59 19.09
C PRO A 125 0.64 7.46 20.14
N THR A 126 0.32 7.05 21.37
CA THR A 126 1.32 6.88 22.43
C THR A 126 2.10 5.59 22.19
N ALA A 127 1.39 4.50 21.91
CA ALA A 127 2.01 3.20 21.58
C ALA A 127 2.55 3.14 20.14
N HIS A 128 2.25 4.12 19.29
CA HIS A 128 2.52 4.11 17.85
C HIS A 128 1.96 2.83 17.20
N THR A 129 0.70 2.50 17.48
CA THR A 129 0.07 1.30 16.91
C THR A 129 -1.21 1.62 16.14
N LEU A 130 -1.37 0.94 15.00
CA LEU A 130 -2.57 0.93 14.18
C LEU A 130 -3.27 -0.42 14.33
N THR A 131 -4.57 -0.43 14.56
CA THR A 131 -5.38 -1.65 14.40
C THR A 131 -6.31 -1.49 13.21
N LEU A 132 -6.13 -2.34 12.21
CA LEU A 132 -6.92 -2.39 10.99
C LEU A 132 -7.85 -3.59 11.03
N GLN A 133 -9.14 -3.37 10.81
CA GLN A 133 -10.09 -4.45 10.55
C GLN A 133 -10.05 -4.75 9.04
N SER A 134 -9.57 -5.94 8.68
CA SER A 134 -9.48 -6.43 7.31
C SER A 134 -10.27 -7.73 7.20
N ASP A 135 -11.31 -7.74 6.38
CA ASP A 135 -12.30 -8.82 6.32
C ASP A 135 -12.87 -9.19 7.71
N LEU A 136 -12.57 -10.39 8.20
CA LEU A 136 -13.00 -10.91 9.50
C LEU A 136 -11.87 -10.92 10.55
N VAL A 137 -10.72 -10.28 10.27
CA VAL A 137 -9.53 -10.34 11.11
C VAL A 137 -9.01 -8.95 11.42
N ASP A 138 -8.78 -8.69 12.71
CA ASP A 138 -8.06 -7.51 13.15
C ASP A 138 -6.55 -7.73 12.98
N ARG A 139 -5.88 -6.77 12.35
CA ARG A 139 -4.43 -6.74 12.20
C ARG A 139 -3.87 -5.54 12.94
N LYS A 140 -2.94 -5.81 13.85
CA LYS A 140 -2.22 -4.77 14.59
C LYS A 140 -0.86 -4.53 13.95
N PHE A 141 -0.56 -3.27 13.69
CA PHE A 141 0.70 -2.82 13.15
C PHE A 141 1.40 -1.92 14.17
N GLN A 142 2.71 -2.13 14.33
CA GLN A 142 3.59 -1.07 14.82
C GLN A 142 3.74 -0.04 13.71
N VAL A 143 3.71 1.23 14.03
CA VAL A 143 3.88 2.31 13.07
C VAL A 143 5.32 2.78 13.20
N ALA A 144 6.05 2.76 12.09
CA ALA A 144 7.42 3.28 12.10
C ALA A 144 7.42 4.81 12.28
N ASP A 145 8.46 5.35 12.90
CA ASP A 145 8.62 6.81 13.09
C ASP A 145 8.66 7.57 11.76
N ASP A 146 9.15 6.91 10.70
CA ASP A 146 9.22 7.40 9.33
C ASP A 146 8.03 6.99 8.46
N CYS A 147 6.95 6.48 9.07
CA CYS A 147 5.78 6.02 8.33
C CYS A 147 5.15 7.18 7.54
N ARG A 148 5.06 7.02 6.23
CA ARG A 148 4.44 8.00 5.34
C ARG A 148 2.92 7.90 5.43
N VAL A 149 2.24 9.03 5.62
CA VAL A 149 0.78 9.09 5.47
C VAL A 149 0.44 9.77 4.15
N VAL A 150 -0.35 9.09 3.32
CA VAL A 150 -0.80 9.60 2.02
C VAL A 150 -2.32 9.73 2.05
N LEU A 151 -2.81 10.95 1.99
CA LEU A 151 -4.23 11.24 1.89
C LEU A 151 -4.70 11.06 0.44
N ARG A 152 -6.03 10.98 0.27
CA ARG A 152 -6.63 10.81 -1.04
C ARG A 152 -6.19 11.90 -2.03
N GLY A 153 -5.90 11.48 -3.26
CA GLY A 153 -5.33 12.36 -4.29
C GLY A 153 -3.81 12.53 -4.20
N GLY A 154 -3.13 11.70 -3.40
CA GLY A 154 -1.66 11.67 -3.32
C GLY A 154 -1.08 12.80 -2.47
N LYS A 155 -1.89 13.47 -1.66
CA LYS A 155 -1.43 14.53 -0.75
C LYS A 155 -0.69 13.91 0.43
N SER A 156 0.40 14.51 0.87
CA SER A 156 1.02 14.11 2.13
C SER A 156 0.10 14.46 3.30
N GLY A 157 -0.04 13.55 4.25
CA GLY A 157 -0.74 13.78 5.51
C GLY A 157 0.16 13.47 6.70
N SER A 158 -0.48 13.43 7.87
CA SER A 158 0.10 13.10 9.16
C SER A 158 -0.73 12.00 9.82
N TRP A 159 -0.18 11.42 10.89
CA TRP A 159 -0.89 10.42 11.68
C TRP A 159 -2.24 10.91 12.21
N ALA A 160 -2.37 12.20 12.55
CA ALA A 160 -3.61 12.78 13.06
C ALA A 160 -4.72 12.87 11.99
N ASP A 161 -4.35 12.84 10.71
CA ASP A 161 -5.32 12.92 9.61
C ASP A 161 -6.04 11.60 9.36
N VAL A 162 -5.47 10.48 9.80
CA VAL A 162 -6.10 9.16 9.69
C VAL A 162 -6.98 8.93 10.91
N GLN A 163 -8.24 8.57 10.67
CA GLN A 163 -9.25 8.51 11.72
C GLN A 163 -9.93 7.13 11.79
N PRO A 164 -10.39 6.69 12.97
CA PRO A 164 -11.21 5.49 13.09
C PRO A 164 -12.43 5.53 12.15
N GLY A 165 -12.68 4.41 11.47
CA GLY A 165 -13.71 4.22 10.46
C GLY A 165 -13.26 4.46 9.01
N GLU A 166 -12.10 5.08 8.79
CA GLU A 166 -11.59 5.31 7.44
C GLU A 166 -11.04 4.04 6.80
N GLU A 167 -11.24 3.89 5.50
CA GLU A 167 -10.58 2.84 4.73
C GLU A 167 -9.18 3.30 4.33
N VAL A 168 -8.19 2.45 4.62
CA VAL A 168 -6.78 2.70 4.32
C VAL A 168 -6.15 1.46 3.72
N THR A 169 -5.12 1.67 2.90
CA THR A 169 -4.16 0.64 2.53
C THR A 169 -2.87 0.87 3.30
N VAL A 170 -2.48 -0.11 4.10
CA VAL A 170 -1.23 -0.11 4.86
C VAL A 170 -0.19 -0.88 4.07
N THR A 171 0.88 -0.23 3.67
CA THR A 171 2.10 -0.87 3.18
C THR A 171 3.01 -1.17 4.36
N TYR A 172 3.42 -2.42 4.53
CA TYR A 172 4.12 -2.88 5.73
C TYR A 172 5.19 -3.94 5.43
N GLU A 173 6.00 -4.19 6.44
CA GLU A 173 7.00 -5.25 6.52
C GLU A 173 6.87 -6.01 7.85
N THR A 174 7.60 -7.12 8.01
CA THR A 174 7.52 -7.99 9.21
C THR A 174 8.88 -8.25 9.87
N PRO A 175 9.67 -7.20 10.20
CA PRO A 175 10.98 -7.40 10.82
C PRO A 175 10.83 -8.16 12.14
N ARG A 176 11.51 -9.31 12.22
CA ARG A 176 11.47 -10.20 13.41
C ARG A 176 10.04 -10.65 13.78
N GLY A 177 9.15 -10.75 12.79
CA GLY A 177 7.76 -11.19 12.97
C GLY A 177 6.78 -10.09 13.42
N THR A 178 7.24 -8.86 13.65
CA THR A 178 6.36 -7.73 14.00
C THR A 178 5.91 -7.01 12.74
N MET A 179 4.60 -6.87 12.53
CA MET A 179 4.07 -6.10 11.40
C MET A 179 4.34 -4.60 11.62
N THR A 180 5.21 -4.01 10.81
CA THR A 180 5.59 -2.60 10.89
C THR A 180 5.07 -1.86 9.66
N ALA A 181 4.14 -0.93 9.85
CA ALA A 181 3.62 -0.04 8.82
C ALA A 181 4.69 0.98 8.41
N ARG A 182 4.87 1.12 7.10
CA ARG A 182 5.79 2.06 6.45
C ARG A 182 5.06 3.12 5.64
N GLU A 183 3.86 2.79 5.17
CA GLU A 183 2.95 3.77 4.58
C GLU A 183 1.52 3.44 4.95
N ILE A 184 0.72 4.49 5.18
CA ILE A 184 -0.73 4.41 5.34
C ILE A 184 -1.35 5.34 4.30
N ALA A 185 -2.05 4.77 3.34
CA ALA A 185 -2.70 5.49 2.27
C ALA A 185 -4.23 5.48 2.48
N GLN A 186 -4.82 6.66 2.70
CA GLN A 186 -6.27 6.81 2.83
C GLN A 186 -6.94 6.67 1.45
N THR A 187 -7.94 5.79 1.37
CA THR A 187 -8.63 5.49 0.10
C THR A 187 -10.03 6.10 0.02
N SER A 188 -10.69 6.32 1.17
CA SER A 188 -12.06 6.85 1.21
C SER A 188 -12.22 8.28 0.66
N THR A 189 -13.36 8.55 0.02
CA THR A 189 -13.77 9.89 -0.39
C THR A 189 -14.32 10.68 0.78
N GLN A 190 -14.18 12.01 0.76
CA GLN A 190 -14.82 12.90 1.72
C GLN A 190 -15.88 13.77 1.03
N PHE A 191 -17.03 13.94 1.69
CA PHE A 191 -18.04 14.93 1.35
C PHE A 191 -18.40 15.71 2.62
N THR A 192 -18.48 17.03 2.54
CA THR A 192 -18.93 17.86 3.68
C THR A 192 -20.16 18.64 3.25
N GLY A 193 -21.19 18.65 4.10
CA GLY A 193 -22.41 19.41 3.86
C GLY A 193 -23.48 19.21 4.92
N GLU A 194 -24.58 19.93 4.72
CA GLU A 194 -25.75 19.96 5.60
C GLU A 194 -26.52 18.65 5.49
N LEU A 195 -26.72 17.93 6.59
CA LEU A 195 -27.59 16.76 6.62
C LEU A 195 -29.05 17.20 6.46
N THR A 196 -29.72 16.76 5.40
CA THR A 196 -31.09 17.22 5.05
C THR A 196 -32.17 16.19 5.34
N ALA A 197 -31.82 14.90 5.34
CA ALA A 197 -32.75 13.82 5.65
C ALA A 197 -32.02 12.59 6.20
N ILE A 198 -32.72 11.88 7.09
CA ILE A 198 -32.29 10.61 7.69
C ILE A 198 -33.45 9.62 7.52
N ASP A 199 -33.15 8.45 6.98
CA ASP A 199 -34.06 7.32 6.91
C ASP A 199 -33.45 6.18 7.74
N LEU A 200 -33.95 5.99 8.96
CA LEU A 200 -33.43 5.01 9.92
C LEU A 200 -33.71 3.58 9.47
N ASP A 201 -34.89 3.33 8.89
CA ASP A 201 -35.30 2.00 8.45
C ASP A 201 -34.43 1.49 7.31
N ARG A 202 -34.09 2.38 6.37
CA ARG A 202 -33.24 2.04 5.22
C ARG A 202 -31.77 2.32 5.46
N ARG A 203 -31.42 2.86 6.63
CA ARG A 203 -30.07 3.36 6.96
C ARG A 203 -29.49 4.22 5.85
N THR A 204 -30.27 5.21 5.37
CA THR A 204 -29.80 6.15 4.34
C THR A 204 -29.82 7.60 4.82
N LEU A 205 -28.91 8.40 4.29
CA LEU A 205 -28.74 9.81 4.61
C LEU A 205 -28.76 10.63 3.32
N LYS A 206 -29.24 11.87 3.39
CA LYS A 206 -29.05 12.85 2.32
C LYS A 206 -28.35 14.07 2.86
N ALA A 207 -27.27 14.50 2.21
CA ALA A 207 -26.56 15.70 2.58
C ALA A 207 -26.39 16.65 1.39
N ARG A 208 -26.49 17.94 1.67
CA ARG A 208 -26.38 19.03 0.70
C ARG A 208 -25.07 19.78 0.95
N GLY A 209 -24.15 19.67 0.00
CA GLY A 209 -22.95 20.49 -0.05
C GLY A 209 -23.20 21.75 -0.87
N THR A 210 -22.17 22.58 -1.03
CA THR A 210 -22.27 23.87 -1.75
C THR A 210 -22.72 23.71 -3.21
N PHE A 211 -22.27 22.65 -3.88
CA PHE A 211 -22.48 22.46 -5.33
C PHE A 211 -23.21 21.16 -5.70
N SER A 212 -23.56 20.32 -4.73
CA SER A 212 -24.22 19.04 -5.01
C SER A 212 -24.98 18.53 -3.79
N THR A 213 -25.98 17.68 -4.04
CA THR A 213 -26.65 16.89 -3.01
C THR A 213 -26.30 15.43 -3.24
N ARG A 214 -25.92 14.72 -2.18
CA ARG A 214 -25.59 13.29 -2.23
C ARG A 214 -26.51 12.50 -1.32
N LYS A 215 -26.76 11.25 -1.72
CA LYS A 215 -27.46 10.26 -0.92
C LYS A 215 -26.48 9.16 -0.55
N PHE A 216 -26.36 8.88 0.73
CA PHE A 216 -25.47 7.87 1.27
C PHE A 216 -26.27 6.69 1.80
N MET A 217 -25.74 5.48 1.64
CA MET A 217 -26.10 4.32 2.43
C MET A 217 -25.12 4.21 3.59
N VAL A 218 -25.60 3.97 4.80
CA VAL A 218 -24.74 3.88 5.99
C VAL A 218 -24.21 2.46 6.09
N GLY A 219 -22.89 2.29 6.02
CA GLY A 219 -22.24 1.00 6.19
C GLY A 219 -22.55 0.40 7.56
N ASP A 220 -22.47 -0.94 7.67
CA ASP A 220 -22.78 -1.63 8.92
C ASP A 220 -21.89 -1.19 10.09
N ASP A 221 -20.59 -1.01 9.81
CA ASP A 221 -19.58 -0.56 10.76
C ASP A 221 -19.30 0.95 10.67
N CYS A 222 -20.30 1.75 10.27
CA CYS A 222 -20.11 3.20 10.12
C CYS A 222 -19.74 3.84 11.47
N ALA A 223 -18.56 4.46 11.54
CA ALA A 223 -18.12 5.19 12.72
C ALA A 223 -18.81 6.56 12.77
N ILE A 224 -19.72 6.75 13.73
CA ILE A 224 -20.37 8.04 13.96
C ILE A 224 -19.70 8.75 15.13
N VAL A 225 -19.15 9.93 14.85
CA VAL A 225 -18.38 10.75 15.79
C VAL A 225 -19.13 12.05 16.04
N ILE A 226 -19.61 12.24 17.27
CA ILE A 226 -20.38 13.42 17.68
C ILE A 226 -19.58 14.13 18.76
N ASN A 227 -19.29 15.42 18.55
CA ASN A 227 -18.49 16.24 19.46
C ASN A 227 -17.15 15.58 19.84
N GLY A 228 -16.46 14.99 18.86
CA GLY A 228 -15.18 14.30 19.03
C GLY A 228 -15.25 12.93 19.72
N LYS A 229 -16.44 12.45 20.12
CA LYS A 229 -16.61 11.13 20.74
C LYS A 229 -17.15 10.13 19.72
N SER A 230 -16.47 9.00 19.60
CA SER A 230 -16.93 7.86 18.81
C SER A 230 -18.07 7.11 19.52
N GLY A 231 -18.79 6.28 18.77
CA GLY A 231 -19.90 5.46 19.29
C GLY A 231 -21.27 6.12 19.21
N GLY A 232 -21.40 7.19 18.43
CA GLY A 232 -22.71 7.75 18.09
C GLY A 232 -23.55 6.78 17.25
N THR A 233 -24.84 7.10 17.14
CA THR A 233 -25.84 6.37 16.37
C THR A 233 -26.46 7.29 15.32
N LEU A 234 -27.21 6.73 14.35
CA LEU A 234 -27.89 7.55 13.35
C LEU A 234 -28.95 8.48 13.95
N SER A 235 -29.53 8.10 15.10
CA SER A 235 -30.51 8.92 15.82
C SER A 235 -29.87 10.14 16.50
N ASP A 236 -28.55 10.15 16.71
CA ASP A 236 -27.82 11.29 17.25
C ASP A 236 -27.56 12.38 16.19
N LEU A 237 -27.73 12.05 14.90
CA LEU A 237 -27.57 12.98 13.80
C LEU A 237 -28.81 13.88 13.69
N GLN A 238 -28.58 15.19 13.59
CA GLN A 238 -29.65 16.18 13.48
C GLN A 238 -29.67 16.77 12.06
N PRO A 239 -30.80 16.69 11.33
CA PRO A 239 -30.98 17.44 10.11
C PRO A 239 -30.77 18.96 10.33
N GLY A 240 -30.25 19.65 9.33
CA GLY A 240 -29.88 21.07 9.39
C GLY A 240 -28.49 21.35 9.98
N ARG A 241 -27.70 20.31 10.28
CA ARG A 241 -26.31 20.43 10.75
C ARG A 241 -25.33 19.98 9.70
N ASP A 242 -24.14 20.59 9.70
CA ASP A 242 -23.05 20.19 8.81
C ASP A 242 -22.27 19.00 9.36
N PHE A 243 -22.09 18.00 8.50
CA PHE A 243 -21.27 16.83 8.77
C PHE A 243 -20.29 16.58 7.63
N THR A 244 -19.22 15.90 7.98
CA THR A 244 -18.26 15.30 7.07
C THR A 244 -18.54 13.80 6.98
N PHE A 245 -18.70 13.31 5.76
CA PHE A 245 -18.99 11.94 5.39
C PHE A 245 -17.75 11.38 4.68
N ASN A 246 -17.10 10.39 5.27
CA ASN A 246 -16.10 9.59 4.56
C ASN A 246 -16.80 8.36 3.98
N TYR A 247 -16.70 8.17 2.67
CA TYR A 247 -17.46 7.17 1.96
C TYR A 247 -16.68 6.56 0.81
N ASP A 248 -17.12 5.37 0.41
CA ASP A 248 -16.61 4.64 -0.74
C ASP A 248 -17.74 4.40 -1.74
N GLU A 249 -17.44 4.47 -3.03
CA GLU A 249 -18.44 4.22 -4.08
C GLU A 249 -18.40 2.73 -4.46
N VAL A 250 -19.47 2.02 -4.14
CA VAL A 250 -19.60 0.58 -4.43
C VAL A 250 -20.79 0.39 -5.36
N ASN A 251 -20.50 0.00 -6.61
CA ASN A 251 -21.51 -0.19 -7.66
C ASN A 251 -22.42 1.05 -7.87
N GLY A 252 -21.85 2.25 -7.80
CA GLY A 252 -22.57 3.52 -7.94
C GLY A 252 -23.36 3.96 -6.71
N VAL A 253 -23.18 3.29 -5.57
CA VAL A 253 -23.77 3.67 -4.28
C VAL A 253 -22.68 4.24 -3.37
N ASP A 254 -22.89 5.47 -2.87
CA ASP A 254 -22.02 6.06 -1.87
C ASP A 254 -22.28 5.41 -0.50
N ILE A 255 -21.36 4.55 -0.04
CA ILE A 255 -21.43 3.88 1.26
C ILE A 255 -20.60 4.66 2.26
N VAL A 256 -21.25 5.32 3.22
CA VAL A 256 -20.56 6.10 4.26
C VAL A 256 -20.02 5.18 5.34
N ASN A 257 -18.72 5.29 5.59
CA ASN A 257 -17.95 4.50 6.55
C ASN A 257 -17.60 5.31 7.81
N ARG A 258 -17.62 6.66 7.72
CA ARG A 258 -17.50 7.54 8.89
C ARG A 258 -18.33 8.81 8.70
N ILE A 259 -19.00 9.23 9.78
CA ILE A 259 -19.74 10.50 9.87
C ILE A 259 -19.19 11.27 11.06
N ALA A 260 -18.77 12.52 10.86
CA ALA A 260 -18.31 13.39 11.93
C ALA A 260 -18.88 14.80 11.80
N SER A 261 -19.12 15.49 12.91
CA SER A 261 -19.53 16.90 12.88
C SER A 261 -18.45 17.77 12.22
N ALA A 262 -18.83 18.63 11.27
CA ALA A 262 -17.87 19.45 10.51
C ALA A 262 -17.10 20.44 11.41
N SER A 263 -17.71 20.90 12.51
CA SER A 263 -17.10 21.83 13.46
C SER A 263 -15.97 21.22 14.30
N ALA A 264 -15.94 19.88 14.45
CA ALA A 264 -14.92 19.22 15.25
C ALA A 264 -13.52 19.28 14.61
N GLN A 265 -13.41 19.39 13.28
CA GLN A 265 -12.11 19.46 12.60
C GLN A 265 -11.38 20.80 12.76
N GLN A 266 -12.07 21.90 13.11
CA GLN A 266 -11.43 23.21 13.26
C GLN A 266 -10.76 23.43 14.63
N ALA A 267 -11.16 22.67 15.66
CA ALA A 267 -10.65 22.87 17.02
C ALA A 267 -9.25 22.25 17.25
N GLU A 268 -8.86 21.23 16.47
CA GLU A 268 -7.58 20.55 16.67
C GLU A 268 -6.38 21.30 16.07
N THR A 269 -6.59 22.20 15.10
CA THR A 269 -5.49 22.92 14.44
C THR A 269 -5.02 24.16 15.21
N THR A 270 -5.79 24.66 16.18
CA THR A 270 -5.46 25.91 16.90
C THR A 270 -4.75 25.70 18.23
N ALA A 271 -4.65 24.47 18.73
CA ALA A 271 -4.04 24.18 20.03
C ALA A 271 -2.49 24.09 20.04
N SER A 272 -1.80 24.11 18.88
CA SER A 272 -0.33 23.94 18.85
C SER A 272 0.49 25.23 18.70
N LEU A 273 -0.13 26.41 18.77
CA LEU A 273 0.54 27.71 18.54
C LEU A 273 0.74 28.58 19.80
N SER A 274 0.78 27.99 21.00
CA SER A 274 1.26 28.73 22.19
C SER A 274 2.78 28.58 22.31
N PRO A 275 3.58 29.64 22.06
CA PRO A 275 5.01 29.61 22.35
C PRO A 275 5.27 29.61 23.87
N PRO A 276 6.39 29.02 24.32
CA PRO A 276 6.84 29.08 25.72
C PRO A 276 7.26 30.48 26.17
#